data_AF-A0A6J0ZJ11-F1
#
_entry.id   AF-A0A6J0ZJ11-F1
#
_cell.length_a   1.000
_cell.length_b   1.000
_cell.length_c   1.000
_cell.angle_alpha   90.00
_cell.angle_beta   90.00
_cell.angle_gamma   90.00
#
_symmetry.space_group_name_H-M   'P 1'
#
loop_
_entity.id
_entity.type
_entity.pdbx_description
1 polymer ?
#
loop_
_entity_poly.entity_id
_entity_poly.type
_entity_poly.pdbx_seq_one_letter_code
_entity_poly.pdbx_strand_id
1 'polypeptide(L)'
;MTKNSRRPGAGVRPYNKSDLPRLRWTPELHQQFVQAVDWLGGKYKATPKRILQMMSVKGLKISHIKSHLQMYRSSKAETSVFRLYL
;
A
#
# COMPACT_ATOMS: atom_id res chain seq x y z
N MET A 1 -29.47 32.74 35.36
CA MET A 1 -29.04 32.45 33.97
C MET A 1 -27.68 31.76 34.00
N THR A 2 -27.61 30.43 33.90
CA THR A 2 -26.37 29.70 33.63
C THR A 2 -26.62 28.74 32.46
N LYS A 3 -25.93 28.97 31.33
CA LYS A 3 -26.10 28.21 30.09
C LYS A 3 -25.28 26.92 30.17
N ASN A 4 -25.97 25.79 30.09
CA ASN A 4 -25.45 24.43 30.06
C ASN A 4 -24.48 24.23 28.88
N SER A 5 -23.19 24.01 29.15
CA SER A 5 -22.17 23.66 28.16
C SER A 5 -22.35 22.21 27.70
N ARG A 6 -23.30 21.97 26.79
CA ARG A 6 -23.40 20.70 26.08
C ARG A 6 -22.26 20.61 25.07
N ARG A 7 -21.24 19.80 25.37
CA ARG A 7 -20.20 19.39 24.41
C ARG A 7 -20.89 18.67 23.24
N PRO A 8 -20.73 19.11 21.98
CA PRO A 8 -21.30 18.38 20.86
C PRO A 8 -20.66 17.00 20.79
N GLY A 9 -21.50 15.99 20.72
CA GLY A 9 -21.12 14.59 20.70
C GLY A 9 -20.14 14.25 19.59
N ALA A 10 -19.43 13.14 19.80
CA ALA A 10 -18.49 12.51 18.89
C ALA A 10 -19.04 12.48 17.46
N GLY A 11 -18.61 13.43 16.64
CA GLY A 11 -18.83 13.41 15.20
C GLY A 11 -18.07 12.24 14.62
N VAL A 12 -18.80 11.24 14.11
CA VAL A 12 -18.24 10.17 13.29
C VAL A 12 -17.43 10.84 12.18
N ARG A 13 -16.10 10.62 12.17
CA ARG A 13 -15.23 11.18 11.13
C ARG A 13 -15.79 10.76 9.77
N PRO A 14 -16.20 11.69 8.90
CA PRO A 14 -16.74 11.33 7.60
C PRO A 14 -15.67 10.55 6.85
N TYR A 15 -16.03 9.36 6.36
CA TYR A 15 -15.15 8.54 5.55
C TYR A 15 -14.96 9.24 4.20
N ASN A 16 -13.87 10.00 4.08
CA ASN A 16 -13.50 10.60 2.82
C ASN A 16 -12.93 9.51 1.91
N LYS A 17 -13.79 8.88 1.11
CA LYS A 17 -13.38 7.88 0.12
C LYS A 17 -12.56 8.61 -0.93
N SER A 18 -11.34 8.15 -1.20
CA SER A 18 -10.55 8.71 -2.30
C SER A 18 -11.28 8.43 -3.63
N ASP A 19 -11.54 9.47 -4.42
CA ASP A 19 -12.13 9.37 -5.77
C ASP A 19 -11.22 8.65 -6.78
N LEU A 20 -9.98 8.34 -6.38
CA LEU A 20 -9.04 7.60 -7.21
C LEU A 20 -9.40 6.11 -7.28
N PRO A 21 -9.40 5.52 -8.49
CA PRO A 21 -9.52 4.08 -8.65
C PRO A 21 -8.51 3.33 -7.78
N ARG A 22 -8.93 2.23 -7.16
CA ARG A 22 -8.03 1.37 -6.38
C ARG A 22 -6.92 0.87 -7.29
N LEU A 23 -5.66 1.00 -6.85
CA LEU A 23 -4.53 0.44 -7.58
C LEU A 23 -4.70 -1.08 -7.71
N ARG A 24 -4.60 -1.60 -8.94
CA ARG A 24 -4.49 -3.03 -9.22
C ARG A 24 -3.01 -3.38 -9.40
N TRP A 25 -2.55 -4.39 -8.68
CA TRP A 25 -1.23 -4.97 -8.88
C TRP A 25 -1.26 -5.90 -10.08
N THR A 26 -0.91 -5.38 -11.26
CA THR A 26 -0.77 -6.21 -12.47
C THR A 26 0.52 -7.04 -12.40
N PRO A 27 0.62 -8.14 -13.17
CA PRO A 27 1.83 -8.96 -13.22
C PRO A 27 3.08 -8.15 -13.55
N GLU A 28 2.98 -7.24 -14.51
CA GLU A 28 4.09 -6.38 -14.95
C GLU A 28 4.53 -5.45 -13.82
N LEU A 29 3.56 -4.83 -13.13
CA LEU A 29 3.83 -3.96 -11.99
C LEU A 29 4.47 -4.74 -10.84
N HIS A 30 4.06 -5.99 -10.63
CA HIS A 30 4.68 -6.85 -9.63
C HIS A 30 6.09 -7.28 -9.99
N GLN A 31 6.35 -7.61 -11.24
CA GLN A 31 7.69 -7.97 -11.69
C GLN A 31 8.66 -6.81 -11.43
N GLN A 32 8.26 -5.57 -11.74
CA GLN A 32 9.04 -4.39 -11.38
C GLN A 32 9.25 -4.25 -9.87
N PHE A 33 8.22 -4.55 -9.07
CA PHE A 33 8.34 -4.56 -7.61
C PHE A 33 9.34 -5.61 -7.11
N VAL A 34 9.27 -6.85 -7.60
CA VAL A 34 10.18 -7.94 -7.19
C VAL A 34 11.61 -7.62 -7.59
N GLN A 35 11.83 -7.14 -8.81
CA GLN A 35 13.13 -6.66 -9.25
C GLN A 35 13.63 -5.56 -8.30
N ALA A 36 12.84 -4.52 -8.05
CA ALA A 36 13.24 -3.45 -7.14
C ALA A 36 13.57 -3.95 -5.72
N VAL A 37 12.86 -4.96 -5.21
CA VAL A 37 13.18 -5.58 -3.92
C VAL A 37 14.50 -6.36 -3.96
N ASP A 38 14.75 -7.09 -5.05
CA ASP A 38 15.98 -7.86 -5.23
C ASP A 38 17.21 -6.94 -5.35
N TRP A 39 17.11 -5.88 -6.16
CA TRP A 39 18.13 -4.81 -6.26
C TRP A 39 18.44 -4.14 -4.92
N LEU A 40 17.48 -4.13 -3.98
CA LEU A 40 17.65 -3.57 -2.64
C LEU A 40 18.14 -4.59 -1.60
N GLY A 41 18.56 -5.78 -2.03
CA GLY A 41 19.11 -6.83 -1.17
C GLY A 41 18.04 -7.67 -0.46
N GLY A 42 16.85 -7.78 -1.07
CA GLY A 42 15.78 -8.66 -0.64
C GLY A 42 14.74 -8.06 0.30
N LYS A 43 13.71 -8.86 0.60
CA LYS A 43 12.45 -8.42 1.25
C LYS A 43 12.59 -7.75 2.62
N TYR A 44 13.68 -7.99 3.33
CA TYR A 44 13.93 -7.42 4.66
C TYR A 44 14.72 -6.09 4.62
N LYS A 45 15.53 -5.88 3.58
CA LYS A 45 16.35 -4.68 3.39
C LYS A 45 15.64 -3.62 2.55
N ALA A 46 14.75 -4.03 1.65
CA ALA A 46 13.99 -3.11 0.82
C ALA A 46 13.03 -2.23 1.66
N THR A 47 13.04 -0.92 1.40
CA THR A 47 12.14 0.05 2.05
C THR A 47 11.09 0.57 1.06
N PRO A 48 9.84 0.84 1.50
CA PRO A 48 8.79 1.29 0.59
C PRO A 48 9.14 2.54 -0.22
N LYS A 49 9.85 3.50 0.39
CA LYS A 49 10.28 4.74 -0.28
C LYS A 49 11.26 4.44 -1.41
N ARG A 50 12.21 3.54 -1.18
CA ARG A 50 13.23 3.21 -2.16
C ARG A 50 12.67 2.36 -3.31
N ILE A 51 11.78 1.42 -3.00
CA ILE A 51 11.04 0.65 -4.01
C ILE A 51 10.23 1.59 -4.90
N LEU A 52 9.50 2.56 -4.33
CA LEU A 52 8.74 3.53 -5.11
C LEU A 52 9.63 4.34 -6.06
N GLN A 53 10.81 4.78 -5.59
CA GLN A 53 11.79 5.49 -6.41
C GLN A 53 12.31 4.63 -7.56
N MET A 54 12.57 3.34 -7.31
CA MET A 54 13.06 2.41 -8.33
C MET A 54 12.01 2.11 -9.40
N MET A 55 10.74 1.97 -9.02
CA MET A 55 9.66 1.63 -9.98
C MET A 55 9.27 2.81 -10.87
N SER A 56 9.37 4.06 -10.38
CA SER A 56 9.07 5.30 -11.14
C SER A 56 7.72 5.29 -11.89
N VAL A 57 6.71 4.58 -11.35
CA VAL A 57 5.39 4.46 -11.97
C VAL A 57 4.48 5.63 -11.58
N LYS A 58 3.94 6.33 -12.58
CA LYS A 58 3.01 7.45 -12.38
C LYS A 58 1.73 6.98 -11.66
N GLY A 59 1.33 7.70 -10.62
CA GLY A 59 0.13 7.37 -9.82
C GLY A 59 0.36 6.33 -8.73
N LEU A 60 1.55 5.72 -8.64
CA LEU A 60 1.92 4.84 -7.55
C LEU A 60 2.25 5.66 -6.29
N LYS A 61 1.72 5.24 -5.14
CA LYS A 61 1.93 5.91 -3.85
C LYS A 61 2.67 4.99 -2.89
N ILE A 62 3.37 5.58 -1.93
CA ILE A 62 4.10 4.83 -0.87
C ILE A 62 3.16 3.90 -0.12
N SER A 63 1.90 4.29 0.10
CA SER A 63 0.88 3.46 0.75
C SER A 63 0.66 2.13 0.03
N HIS A 64 0.61 2.13 -1.31
CA HIS A 64 0.45 0.92 -2.11
C HIS A 64 1.66 -0.01 -1.95
N ILE A 65 2.87 0.54 -2.01
CA ILE A 65 4.09 -0.23 -1.80
C ILE A 65 4.14 -0.78 -0.38
N LYS A 66 3.77 0.03 0.62
CA LYS A 66 3.79 -0.38 2.02
C LYS A 66 2.87 -1.58 2.26
N SER A 67 1.63 -1.53 1.81
CA SER A 67 0.69 -2.64 1.98
C SER A 67 1.14 -3.89 1.22
N HIS A 68 1.67 -3.72 0.00
CA HIS A 68 2.16 -4.83 -0.81
C HIS A 68 3.42 -5.49 -0.22
N LEU A 69 4.39 -4.68 0.21
CA LEU A 69 5.61 -5.16 0.86
C LEU A 69 5.30 -5.84 2.20
N GLN A 70 4.31 -5.34 2.96
CA GLN A 70 3.87 -5.98 4.19
C GLN A 70 3.34 -7.40 3.92
N MET A 71 2.47 -7.57 2.92
CA MET A 71 1.98 -8.88 2.50
C MET A 71 3.14 -9.77 2.02
N TYR A 72 4.01 -9.24 1.15
CA TYR A 72 5.16 -9.95 0.57
C TYR A 72 6.15 -10.47 1.63
N ARG A 73 6.34 -9.75 2.74
CA ARG A 73 7.19 -10.19 3.86
C ARG A 73 6.55 -11.31 4.68
N SER A 74 5.24 -11.25 4.88
CA SER A 74 4.48 -12.21 5.70
C SER A 74 4.23 -13.55 4.99
N SER A 75 4.35 -13.62 3.67
CA SER A 75 4.24 -14.87 2.92
C SER A 75 5.50 -15.74 3.10
N LYS A 76 5.34 -16.93 3.70
CA LYS A 76 6.38 -17.97 3.83
C LYS A 76 6.50 -18.73 2.51
N ALA A 77 7.35 -18.23 1.61
CA ALA A 77 7.71 -18.84 0.32
C ALA A 77 6.51 -19.08 -0.62
N GLU A 78 6.53 -18.46 -1.79
CA GLU A 78 5.44 -18.47 -2.75
C GLU A 78 4.10 -17.90 -2.22
N THR A 79 3.82 -16.65 -2.58
CA THR A 79 2.44 -16.34 -3.01
C THR A 79 2.24 -17.10 -4.32
N SER A 80 2.05 -18.42 -4.22
CA SER A 80 2.03 -19.39 -5.31
C SER A 80 1.00 -18.92 -6.32
N VAL A 81 1.51 -18.37 -7.43
CA VAL A 81 0.82 -17.61 -8.48
C VAL A 81 -0.02 -16.43 -7.93
N PHE A 82 -0.18 -15.32 -8.66
CA PHE A 82 -1.22 -14.31 -8.35
C PHE A 82 -2.62 -14.94 -8.51
N ARG A 83 -2.99 -15.96 -7.72
CA ARG A 83 -4.06 -16.95 -7.98
C ARG A 83 -4.50 -16.98 -9.46
N LEU A 84 -3.57 -17.36 -10.34
CA LEU A 84 -3.79 -17.64 -11.76
C LEU A 84 -4.73 -16.66 -12.50
N TYR A 85 -4.19 -15.54 -12.95
CA TYR A 85 -4.74 -14.66 -14.01
C TYR A 85 -5.92 -13.70 -13.71
N LEU A 86 -6.42 -13.49 -12.47
CA LEU A 86 -7.46 -12.46 -12.22
C LEU A 86 -7.36 -11.74 -10.86
#